data_AF-A0A0M9XN79-F1
#
_entry.id   AF-A0A0M9XN79-F1
#
_cell.length_a   1.000
_cell.length_b   1.000
_cell.length_c   1.000
_cell.angle_alpha   90.00
_cell.angle_beta   90.00
_cell.angle_gamma   90.00
#
_symmetry.space_group_name_H-M   'P 1'
#
loop_
_entity.id
_entity.type
_entity.pdbx_description
1 polymer ?
#
loop_
_entity_poly.entity_id
_entity_poly.type
_entity_poly.pdbx_seq_one_letter_code
_entity_poly.pdbx_strand_id
1 'polypeptide(L)'
;MEFTSWPGSLEQDWSAPGQLREIVQIGALRLNDDCSVVEEYEALVRPLANPQLSRYFTDLTGITQEDVDQRGRAPAEALGDFLGFCRGLPVLSYGNDMVVLGENVGWARARGDEVKNGFLSATFLNIRPWLNSIAPETADANVGRLWDVLNLPKPAAGKEHSALFDCYSFTASLKYLHAMGHWLPTGFL
;
A
#
# COMPACT_ATOMS: atom_id res chain seq x y z
N MET A 1 -0.84 -1.43 0.00
CA MET A 1 -0.18 -2.45 -0.86
C MET A 1 -1.02 -3.71 -0.82
N GLU A 2 -1.02 -4.52 -1.87
CA GLU A 2 -1.66 -5.84 -1.84
C GLU A 2 -0.61 -6.94 -1.75
N PHE A 3 -0.84 -7.95 -0.92
CA PHE A 3 0.10 -9.06 -0.69
C PHE A 3 -0.61 -10.40 -0.53
N THR A 4 0.12 -11.49 -0.81
CA THR A 4 -0.40 -12.86 -0.81
C THR A 4 -1.17 -13.16 0.47
N SER A 5 -2.39 -13.67 0.31
CA SER A 5 -3.36 -13.85 1.38
C SER A 5 -4.22 -15.09 1.14
N TRP A 6 -4.75 -15.67 2.21
CA TRP A 6 -5.60 -16.85 2.22
C TRP A 6 -6.80 -16.62 3.17
N PRO A 7 -7.84 -17.46 3.12
CA PRO A 7 -8.91 -17.39 4.10
C PRO A 7 -8.35 -17.48 5.53
N GLY A 8 -8.70 -16.52 6.39
CA GLY A 8 -8.23 -16.48 7.77
C GLY A 8 -6.86 -15.82 7.99
N SER A 9 -6.17 -15.36 6.93
CA SER A 9 -4.81 -14.81 7.08
C SER A 9 -4.77 -13.56 7.95
N LEU A 10 -5.77 -12.67 7.84
CA LEU A 10 -5.83 -11.45 8.65
C LEU A 10 -6.04 -11.78 10.13
N GLU A 11 -6.98 -12.67 10.43
CA GLU A 11 -7.33 -13.10 11.79
C GLU A 11 -6.17 -13.83 12.49
N GLN A 12 -5.29 -14.46 11.70
CA GLN A 12 -4.12 -15.18 12.19
C GLN A 12 -2.82 -14.39 12.04
N ASP A 13 -2.86 -13.12 11.61
CA ASP A 13 -1.66 -12.32 11.30
C ASP A 13 -0.64 -13.07 10.42
N TRP A 14 -1.12 -13.77 9.39
CA TRP A 14 -0.29 -14.58 8.47
C TRP A 14 0.63 -15.60 9.16
N SER A 15 0.30 -16.03 10.39
CA SER A 15 1.15 -16.92 11.19
C SER A 15 1.12 -18.39 10.77
N ALA A 16 0.18 -18.78 9.88
CA ALA A 16 0.08 -20.14 9.39
C ALA A 16 1.33 -20.54 8.57
N PRO A 17 1.79 -21.80 8.64
CA PRO A 17 2.99 -22.24 7.93
C PRO A 17 2.94 -21.96 6.43
N GLY A 18 3.99 -21.29 5.92
CA GLY A 18 4.14 -20.96 4.50
C GLY A 18 3.35 -19.74 4.01
N GLN A 19 2.49 -19.15 4.86
CA GLN A 19 1.70 -17.97 4.50
C GLN A 19 2.51 -16.68 4.63
N LEU A 20 3.52 -16.51 3.79
CA LEU A 20 4.32 -15.29 3.75
C LEU A 20 3.53 -14.14 3.11
N ARG A 21 3.66 -12.92 3.65
CA ARG A 21 3.10 -11.69 3.06
C ARG A 21 3.98 -11.18 1.92
N GLU A 22 3.98 -11.86 0.78
CA GLU A 22 4.70 -11.40 -0.41
C GLU A 22 3.90 -10.31 -1.11
N ILE A 23 4.51 -9.14 -1.31
CA ILE A 23 3.86 -8.04 -2.04
C ILE A 23 3.58 -8.49 -3.47
N VAL A 24 2.35 -8.28 -3.92
CA VAL A 24 1.86 -8.59 -5.28
C VAL A 24 1.48 -7.32 -6.05
N GLN A 25 1.04 -6.26 -5.36
CA GLN A 25 0.82 -4.95 -5.98
C GLN A 25 1.32 -3.83 -5.08
N ILE A 26 2.04 -2.89 -5.70
CA ILE A 26 2.44 -1.62 -5.11
C ILE A 26 1.66 -0.52 -5.84
N GLY A 27 1.00 0.33 -5.07
CA GLY A 27 0.38 1.57 -5.53
C GLY A 27 0.85 2.71 -4.64
N ALA A 28 1.18 3.85 -5.23
CA ALA A 28 1.53 5.06 -4.52
C ALA A 28 1.25 6.31 -5.36
N LEU A 29 0.92 7.39 -4.67
CA LEU A 29 0.67 8.71 -5.27
C LEU A 29 1.64 9.72 -4.65
N ARG A 30 2.26 10.54 -5.51
CA ARG A 30 2.94 11.75 -5.07
C ARG A 30 1.93 12.88 -5.04
N LEU A 31 1.89 13.59 -3.92
CA LEU A 31 0.96 14.68 -3.69
C LEU A 31 1.71 16.01 -3.57
N ASN A 32 1.09 17.10 -4.03
CA ASN A 32 1.46 18.47 -3.66
C ASN A 32 0.86 18.84 -2.28
N ASP A 33 1.20 20.02 -1.78
CA ASP A 33 0.71 20.57 -0.51
C ASP A 33 -0.83 20.63 -0.44
N ASP A 34 -1.51 20.91 -1.56
CA ASP A 34 -2.99 20.92 -1.67
C ASP A 34 -3.59 19.50 -1.84
N CYS A 35 -2.76 18.48 -1.62
CA CYS A 35 -3.04 17.06 -1.84
C CYS A 35 -3.41 16.72 -3.30
N SER A 36 -3.16 17.59 -4.29
CA SER A 36 -3.30 17.23 -5.70
C SER A 36 -2.27 16.17 -6.11
N VAL A 37 -2.69 15.20 -6.92
CA VAL A 37 -1.82 14.13 -7.42
C VAL A 37 -0.94 14.68 -8.53
N VAL A 38 0.37 14.51 -8.42
CA VAL A 38 1.34 14.93 -9.44
C VAL A 38 2.07 13.78 -10.11
N GLU A 39 2.10 12.62 -9.49
CA GLU A 39 2.77 11.43 -10.02
C GLU A 39 2.12 10.17 -9.44
N GLU A 40 2.04 9.12 -10.25
CA GLU A 40 1.58 7.80 -9.84
C GLU A 40 2.71 6.80 -9.96
N TYR A 41 2.78 5.87 -9.01
CA TYR A 41 3.58 4.66 -9.13
C TYR A 41 2.67 3.45 -8.95
N GLU A 42 2.69 2.55 -9.92
CA GLU A 42 1.99 1.26 -9.84
C GLU A 42 2.89 0.15 -10.39
N ALA A 43 2.98 -0.96 -9.66
CA ALA A 43 3.69 -2.14 -10.10
C ALA A 43 3.01 -3.42 -9.60
N LEU A 44 2.89 -4.40 -10.49
CA LEU A 44 2.66 -5.79 -10.10
C LEU A 44 4.01 -6.44 -9.78
N VAL A 45 4.01 -7.29 -8.77
CA VAL A 45 5.18 -7.97 -8.24
C VAL A 45 4.92 -9.46 -8.26
N ARG A 46 5.86 -10.23 -8.78
CA ARG A 46 5.75 -11.69 -8.85
C ARG A 46 6.24 -12.31 -7.54
N PRO A 47 5.36 -12.95 -6.73
CA PRO A 47 5.77 -13.66 -5.53
C PRO A 47 6.64 -14.85 -5.90
N LEU A 48 7.61 -15.19 -5.03
CA LEU A 48 8.60 -16.23 -5.28
C LEU A 48 8.40 -17.46 -4.39
N ALA A 49 7.97 -17.28 -3.14
CA ALA A 49 7.69 -18.40 -2.23
C ALA A 49 6.30 -19.00 -2.49
N ASN A 50 5.31 -18.15 -2.80
CA ASN A 50 3.94 -18.52 -3.16
C ASN A 50 3.60 -17.99 -4.57
N PRO A 51 4.23 -18.51 -5.64
CA PRO A 51 4.07 -18.00 -7.00
C PRO A 51 2.67 -18.18 -7.56
N GLN A 52 1.90 -19.13 -7.01
CA GLN A 52 0.50 -19.34 -7.37
C GLN A 52 -0.39 -18.54 -6.41
N LEU A 53 -1.09 -17.53 -6.93
CA LEU A 53 -2.04 -16.75 -6.17
C LEU A 53 -3.19 -17.62 -5.69
N SER A 54 -3.61 -17.40 -4.44
CA SER A 54 -4.81 -18.05 -3.92
C SER A 54 -6.06 -17.47 -4.59
N ARG A 55 -7.11 -18.30 -4.67
CA ARG A 55 -8.42 -17.83 -5.12
C ARG A 55 -8.95 -16.70 -4.24
N TYR A 56 -8.75 -16.79 -2.93
CA TYR A 56 -9.16 -15.75 -1.98
C TYR A 56 -8.53 -14.40 -2.33
N PHE A 57 -7.21 -14.37 -2.56
CA PHE A 57 -6.50 -13.15 -2.93
C PHE A 57 -6.99 -12.58 -4.26
N THR A 58 -7.21 -13.46 -5.25
CA THR A 58 -7.71 -13.06 -6.57
C THR A 58 -9.12 -12.47 -6.49
N ASP A 59 -10.02 -13.11 -5.73
CA ASP A 59 -11.40 -12.65 -5.56
C ASP A 59 -11.43 -11.29 -4.82
N LEU A 60 -10.57 -11.12 -3.80
CA LEU A 60 -10.43 -9.89 -3.02
C LEU A 60 -9.92 -8.73 -3.90
N THR A 61 -8.72 -8.88 -4.47
CA THR A 61 -8.00 -7.80 -5.15
C THR A 61 -8.39 -7.63 -6.62
N GLY A 62 -8.91 -8.68 -7.24
CA GLY A 62 -9.13 -8.76 -8.69
C GLY A 62 -7.86 -8.98 -9.51
N ILE A 63 -6.70 -9.10 -8.88
CA ILE A 63 -5.44 -9.39 -9.55
C ILE A 63 -5.41 -10.88 -9.90
N THR A 64 -5.36 -11.19 -11.19
CA THR A 64 -5.35 -12.56 -11.67
C THR A 64 -3.94 -13.14 -11.72
N GLN A 65 -3.85 -14.48 -11.79
CA GLN A 65 -2.56 -15.13 -12.04
C GLN A 65 -1.95 -14.68 -13.36
N GLU A 66 -2.77 -14.50 -14.40
CA GLU A 66 -2.32 -14.03 -15.71
C GLU A 66 -1.70 -12.63 -15.63
N ASP A 67 -2.28 -11.73 -14.84
CA ASP A 67 -1.72 -10.39 -14.62
C ASP A 67 -0.30 -10.45 -14.05
N VAL A 68 -0.08 -11.29 -13.04
CA VAL A 68 1.23 -11.44 -12.40
C VAL A 68 2.22 -12.18 -13.29
N ASP A 69 1.78 -13.19 -14.03
CA ASP A 69 2.65 -13.94 -14.92
C ASP A 69 3.14 -13.09 -16.10
N GLN A 70 2.29 -12.20 -16.62
CA GLN A 70 2.62 -11.35 -17.77
C GLN A 70 3.32 -10.04 -17.38
N ARG A 71 2.90 -9.41 -16.27
CA ARG A 71 3.31 -8.04 -15.89
C ARG A 71 4.03 -7.97 -14.56
N GLY A 72 4.07 -9.06 -13.79
CA GLY A 72 4.72 -9.11 -12.49
C GLY A 72 6.23 -8.96 -12.62
N ARG A 73 6.76 -7.90 -12.00
CA ARG A 73 8.19 -7.61 -11.93
C ARG A 73 8.86 -8.44 -10.84
N ALA A 74 10.19 -8.58 -10.92
CA ALA A 74 10.95 -9.20 -9.83
C ALA A 74 10.80 -8.37 -8.54
N PRO A 75 10.66 -9.01 -7.35
CA PRO A 75 10.47 -8.27 -6.10
C PRO A 75 11.54 -7.20 -5.85
N ALA A 76 12.83 -7.54 -5.99
CA ALA A 76 13.92 -6.60 -5.71
C ALA A 76 13.88 -5.36 -6.62
N GLU A 77 13.47 -5.53 -7.87
CA GLU A 77 13.34 -4.46 -8.86
C GLU A 77 12.16 -3.54 -8.51
N ALA A 78 10.96 -4.10 -8.31
CA ALA A 78 9.77 -3.32 -8.01
C ALA A 78 9.86 -2.60 -6.64
N LEU A 79 10.43 -3.25 -5.63
CA LEU A 79 10.67 -2.62 -4.32
C LEU A 79 11.75 -1.54 -4.43
N GLY A 80 12.82 -1.81 -5.17
CA GLY A 80 13.88 -0.84 -5.41
C GLY A 80 13.35 0.42 -6.10
N ASP A 81 12.55 0.27 -7.15
CA ASP A 81 11.97 1.41 -7.86
C ASP A 81 10.97 2.19 -7.01
N PHE A 82 10.11 1.50 -6.25
CA PHE A 82 9.21 2.13 -5.30
C PHE A 82 9.98 2.96 -4.24
N LEU A 83 11.03 2.40 -3.66
CA LEU A 83 11.89 3.13 -2.72
C LEU A 83 12.60 4.31 -3.38
N GLY A 84 12.89 4.23 -4.68
CA GLY A 84 13.37 5.35 -5.49
C GLY A 84 12.33 6.44 -5.65
N PHE A 85 11.08 6.08 -5.94
CA PHE A 85 9.94 7.00 -6.03
C PHE A 85 9.72 7.75 -4.71
N CYS A 86 9.87 7.07 -3.57
CA CYS A 86 9.74 7.65 -2.23
C CYS A 86 10.92 8.54 -1.77
N ARG A 87 12.05 8.51 -2.49
CA ARG A 87 13.31 9.08 -2.02
C ARG A 87 13.17 10.56 -1.63
N GLY A 88 13.64 10.89 -0.43
CA GLY A 88 13.73 12.25 0.08
C GLY A 88 12.40 12.83 0.54
N LEU A 89 11.32 12.04 0.55
CA LEU A 89 10.01 12.48 0.98
C LEU A 89 9.44 11.60 2.10
N PRO A 90 8.52 12.15 2.90
CA PRO A 90 7.63 11.36 3.74
C PRO A 90 6.72 10.48 2.90
N VAL A 91 6.41 9.31 3.43
CA VAL A 91 5.51 8.35 2.80
C VAL A 91 4.48 7.93 3.83
N LEU A 92 3.22 8.15 3.49
CA LEU A 92 2.09 7.94 4.38
C LEU A 92 1.43 6.60 4.07
N SER A 93 1.13 5.83 5.12
CA SER A 93 0.31 4.62 5.04
C SER A 93 -0.89 4.70 5.97
N TYR A 94 -1.90 3.90 5.67
CA TYR A 94 -3.06 3.69 6.53
C TYR A 94 -3.00 2.28 7.15
N GLY A 95 -1.98 2.05 7.96
CA GLY A 95 -1.70 0.73 8.52
C GLY A 95 -0.21 0.38 8.44
N ASN A 96 0.05 -0.92 8.52
CA ASN A 96 1.39 -1.47 8.73
C ASN A 96 2.09 -1.91 7.44
N ASP A 97 1.74 -1.33 6.28
CA ASP A 97 2.40 -1.62 4.99
C ASP A 97 3.94 -1.57 5.08
N MET A 98 4.46 -0.75 5.99
CA MET A 98 5.89 -0.49 6.16
C MET A 98 6.62 -1.72 6.73
N VAL A 99 5.92 -2.50 7.55
CA VAL A 99 6.41 -3.78 8.08
C VAL A 99 6.52 -4.78 6.94
N VAL A 100 5.48 -4.91 6.12
CA VAL A 100 5.44 -5.83 4.97
C VAL A 100 6.50 -5.46 3.93
N LEU A 101 6.69 -4.15 3.68
CA LEU A 101 7.79 -3.65 2.84
C LEU A 101 9.16 -4.06 3.39
N GLY A 102 9.38 -3.90 4.70
CA GLY A 102 10.60 -4.32 5.37
C GLY A 102 10.87 -5.84 5.25
N GLU A 103 9.84 -6.66 5.45
CA GLU A 103 9.90 -8.12 5.27
C GLU A 103 10.36 -8.49 3.86
N ASN A 104 9.71 -7.93 2.84
CA ASN A 104 9.98 -8.24 1.44
C ASN A 104 11.38 -7.77 0.99
N VAL A 105 11.82 -6.58 1.44
CA VAL A 105 13.19 -6.10 1.22
C VAL A 105 14.21 -7.01 1.92
N GLY A 106 13.90 -7.45 3.15
CA GLY A 106 14.72 -8.41 3.89
C GLY A 106 14.88 -9.73 3.16
N TRP A 107 13.78 -10.30 2.66
CA TRP A 107 13.80 -11.55 1.89
C TRP A 107 14.55 -11.41 0.56
N ALA A 108 14.39 -10.29 -0.16
CA ALA A 108 15.17 -10.02 -1.37
C ALA A 108 16.67 -10.03 -1.08
N ARG A 109 17.11 -9.30 -0.06
CA ARG A 109 18.53 -9.27 0.33
C ARG A 109 19.03 -10.62 0.82
N ALA A 110 18.21 -11.39 1.54
CA ALA A 110 18.58 -12.72 2.02
C ALA A 110 18.81 -13.72 0.86
N ARG A 111 18.18 -13.52 -0.29
CA ARG A 111 18.43 -14.29 -1.52
C ARG A 111 19.67 -13.81 -2.31
N GLY A 112 20.27 -12.70 -1.90
CA GLY A 112 21.37 -12.05 -2.63
C GLY A 112 20.90 -11.09 -3.71
N ASP A 113 19.60 -10.76 -3.76
CA ASP A 113 19.07 -9.79 -4.72
C ASP A 113 19.50 -8.36 -4.35
N GLU A 114 19.87 -7.55 -5.34
CA GLU A 114 20.15 -6.14 -5.15
C GLU A 114 18.86 -5.31 -5.15
N VAL A 115 18.56 -4.66 -4.03
CA VAL A 115 17.49 -3.64 -3.95
C VAL A 115 18.12 -2.27 -4.15
N LYS A 116 17.98 -1.73 -5.37
CA LYS A 116 18.70 -0.53 -5.87
C LYS A 116 18.60 0.71 -4.97
N ASN A 117 17.43 0.96 -4.40
CA ASN A 117 17.20 2.09 -3.50
C ASN A 117 16.93 1.59 -2.09
N GLY A 118 17.49 2.27 -1.09
CA GLY A 118 17.39 1.86 0.31
C GLY A 118 16.13 2.38 1.01
N PHE A 119 15.61 1.60 1.96
CA PHE A 119 14.46 2.00 2.78
C PHE A 119 14.73 3.23 3.68
N LEU A 120 16.00 3.52 3.98
CA LEU A 120 16.39 4.64 4.86
C LEU A 120 16.33 6.02 4.19
N SER A 121 16.09 6.09 2.89
CA SER A 121 16.02 7.38 2.17
C SER A 121 14.63 8.02 2.18
N ALA A 122 13.66 7.44 2.88
CA ALA A 122 12.30 7.94 3.02
C ALA A 122 11.83 7.77 4.48
N THR A 123 10.98 8.68 4.95
CA THR A 123 10.38 8.58 6.28
C THR A 123 8.98 8.00 6.14
N PHE A 124 8.82 6.77 6.60
CA PHE A 124 7.60 6.01 6.47
C PHE A 124 6.71 6.17 7.72
N LEU A 125 5.46 6.60 7.53
CA LEU A 125 4.58 7.04 8.61
C LEU A 125 3.20 6.39 8.49
N ASN A 126 2.83 5.60 9.51
CA ASN A 126 1.46 5.14 9.65
C ASN A 126 0.60 6.24 10.29
N ILE A 127 -0.24 6.87 9.48
CA ILE A 127 -1.10 7.98 9.94
C ILE A 127 -2.52 7.52 10.31
N ARG A 128 -2.81 6.22 10.27
CA ARG A 128 -4.12 5.68 10.69
C ARG A 128 -4.53 6.15 12.11
N PRO A 129 -3.66 6.16 13.14
CA PRO A 129 -4.05 6.64 14.46
C PRO A 129 -4.45 8.13 14.48
N TRP A 130 -3.77 8.96 13.69
CA TRP A 130 -4.09 10.38 13.56
C TRP A 130 -5.40 10.60 12.80
N LEU A 131 -5.59 9.90 11.68
CA LEU A 131 -6.81 10.00 10.89
C LEU A 131 -8.03 9.58 11.72
N ASN A 132 -7.93 8.46 12.42
CA ASN A 132 -9.01 7.92 13.27
C ASN A 132 -9.33 8.81 14.47
N SER A 133 -8.39 9.61 14.98
CA SER A 133 -8.69 10.52 16.09
C SER A 133 -9.49 11.74 15.65
N ILE A 134 -9.36 12.13 14.37
CA ILE A 134 -10.08 13.25 13.76
C ILE A 134 -11.42 12.79 13.18
N ALA A 135 -11.45 11.61 12.55
CA ALA A 135 -12.65 11.00 11.97
C ALA A 135 -12.85 9.58 12.52
N PRO A 136 -13.39 9.42 13.74
CA PRO A 136 -13.54 8.12 14.39
C PRO A 136 -14.34 7.07 13.60
N GLU A 137 -15.25 7.51 12.73
CA GLU A 137 -16.00 6.65 11.83
C GLU A 137 -15.12 5.81 10.89
N THR A 138 -13.87 6.22 10.64
CA THR A 138 -12.93 5.50 9.79
C THR A 138 -12.21 4.35 10.49
N ALA A 139 -12.36 4.21 11.81
CA ALA A 139 -11.53 3.31 12.62
C ALA A 139 -11.58 1.84 12.15
N ASP A 140 -12.77 1.38 11.77
CA ASP A 140 -13.04 0.00 11.32
C ASP A 140 -12.98 -0.15 9.79
N ALA A 141 -12.75 0.94 9.06
CA ALA A 141 -12.64 0.91 7.60
C ALA A 141 -11.22 0.56 7.16
N ASN A 142 -11.10 -0.17 6.04
CA ASN A 142 -9.85 -0.21 5.30
C ASN A 142 -9.69 1.06 4.46
N VAL A 143 -8.47 1.29 3.98
CA VAL A 143 -8.12 2.54 3.28
C VAL A 143 -8.91 2.76 2.00
N GLY A 144 -9.24 1.70 1.26
CA GLY A 144 -10.05 1.76 0.03
C GLY A 144 -11.51 2.20 0.24
N ARG A 145 -11.98 2.20 1.49
CA ARG A 145 -13.34 2.59 1.88
C ARG A 145 -13.47 3.94 2.56
N LEU A 146 -12.36 4.63 2.84
CA LEU A 146 -12.40 5.90 3.56
C LEU A 146 -13.24 6.96 2.85
N TRP A 147 -13.20 7.02 1.51
CA TRP A 147 -14.04 7.94 0.75
C TRP A 147 -15.54 7.73 0.99
N ASP A 148 -15.98 6.47 1.04
CA ASP A 148 -17.38 6.07 1.23
C ASP A 148 -17.85 6.37 2.65
N VAL A 149 -17.03 5.99 3.65
CA VAL A 149 -17.31 6.24 5.07
C VAL A 149 -17.42 7.73 5.39
N LEU A 150 -16.61 8.56 4.72
CA LEU A 150 -16.64 10.02 4.85
C LEU A 150 -17.69 10.69 3.93
N ASN A 151 -18.54 9.92 3.25
CA ASN A 151 -19.57 10.40 2.32
C ASN A 151 -19.01 11.29 1.18
N LEU A 152 -17.83 10.97 0.68
CA LEU A 152 -17.18 11.67 -0.43
C LEU A 152 -17.60 11.07 -1.78
N PRO A 153 -17.40 11.78 -2.89
CA PRO A 153 -17.51 11.17 -4.21
C PRO A 153 -16.46 10.08 -4.42
N LYS A 154 -16.78 9.06 -5.22
CA LYS A 154 -15.82 8.03 -5.60
C LYS A 154 -14.61 8.67 -6.30
N PRO A 155 -13.38 8.45 -5.81
CA PRO A 155 -12.23 9.28 -6.18
C PRO A 155 -11.61 8.94 -7.54
N ALA A 156 -11.75 7.69 -7.98
CA ALA A 156 -11.18 7.20 -9.24
C ALA A 156 -11.98 6.00 -9.77
N ALA A 157 -11.72 5.61 -11.02
CA ALA A 157 -12.10 4.29 -11.50
C ALA A 157 -11.31 3.21 -10.73
N GLY A 158 -11.89 2.02 -10.59
CA GLY A 158 -11.29 0.93 -9.81
C GLY A 158 -12.18 0.45 -8.68
N LYS A 159 -11.61 -0.40 -7.82
CA LYS A 159 -12.27 -1.01 -6.67
C LYS A 159 -11.34 -1.09 -5.48
N GLU A 160 -11.94 -1.17 -4.29
CA GLU A 160 -11.29 -1.54 -3.04
C GLU A 160 -10.40 -2.78 -3.22
N HIS A 161 -9.26 -2.80 -2.54
CA HIS A 161 -8.21 -3.82 -2.68
C HIS A 161 -7.49 -3.82 -4.04
N SER A 162 -7.53 -2.69 -4.74
CA SER A 162 -6.50 -2.33 -5.73
C SER A 162 -5.63 -1.26 -5.10
N ALA A 163 -4.32 -1.51 -5.01
CA ALA A 163 -3.40 -0.65 -4.29
C ALA A 163 -3.46 0.82 -4.76
N LEU A 164 -3.63 1.06 -6.06
CA LEU A 164 -3.71 2.43 -6.60
C LEU A 164 -5.07 3.09 -6.29
N PHE A 165 -6.18 2.35 -6.41
CA PHE A 165 -7.50 2.87 -6.02
C PHE A 165 -7.55 3.21 -4.53
N ASP A 166 -6.94 2.38 -3.71
CA ASP A 166 -6.80 2.57 -2.27
C ASP A 166 -6.03 3.86 -1.94
N CYS A 167 -4.95 4.18 -2.69
CA CYS A 167 -4.28 5.47 -2.57
C CYS A 167 -5.17 6.66 -2.97
N TYR A 168 -6.03 6.49 -3.96
CA TYR A 168 -6.98 7.53 -4.37
C TYR A 168 -8.06 7.79 -3.31
N SER A 169 -8.60 6.72 -2.71
CA SER A 169 -9.47 6.81 -1.53
C SER A 169 -8.78 7.58 -0.40
N PHE A 170 -7.54 7.19 -0.10
CA PHE A 170 -6.77 7.84 0.96
C PHE A 170 -6.55 9.34 0.69
N THR A 171 -6.18 9.68 -0.54
CA THR A 171 -5.94 11.06 -0.97
C THR A 171 -7.21 11.91 -0.89
N ALA A 172 -8.37 11.36 -1.25
CA ALA A 172 -9.64 12.06 -1.10
C ALA A 172 -9.96 12.35 0.38
N SER A 173 -9.70 11.41 1.28
CA SER A 173 -9.84 11.62 2.72
C SER A 173 -8.88 12.68 3.24
N LEU A 174 -7.61 12.67 2.82
CA LEU A 174 -6.63 13.71 3.19
C LEU A 174 -7.07 15.10 2.72
N LYS A 175 -7.53 15.23 1.47
CA LYS A 175 -8.10 16.48 0.93
C LYS A 175 -9.27 16.99 1.77
N TYR A 176 -10.17 16.09 2.13
CA TYR A 176 -11.34 16.44 2.95
C TYR A 176 -10.94 16.95 4.33
N LEU A 177 -10.02 16.26 5.02
CA LEU A 177 -9.51 16.68 6.33
C LEU A 177 -8.77 18.02 6.26
N HIS A 178 -7.94 18.20 5.23
CA HIS A 178 -7.22 19.44 4.98
C HIS A 178 -8.20 20.61 4.78
N ALA A 179 -9.27 20.43 3.99
CA ALA A 179 -10.29 21.45 3.78
C ALA A 179 -11.04 21.86 5.07
N MET A 180 -11.08 20.96 6.06
CA MET A 180 -11.62 21.24 7.40
C MET A 180 -10.58 21.86 8.36
N GLY A 181 -9.36 22.12 7.90
CA GLY A 181 -8.29 22.70 8.71
C GLY A 181 -7.48 21.69 9.51
N HIS A 182 -7.60 20.40 9.21
CA HIS A 182 -6.79 19.35 9.82
C HIS A 182 -5.56 19.05 8.95
N TRP A 183 -4.40 19.41 9.48
CA TRP A 183 -3.11 19.20 8.82
C TRP A 183 -2.35 18.07 9.51
N LEU A 184 -1.52 17.36 8.75
CA LEU A 184 -0.57 16.42 9.34
C LEU A 184 0.31 17.17 10.36
N PRO A 185 0.61 16.57 11.53
CA PRO A 185 1.40 17.25 12.55
C PRO A 185 2.77 17.67 12.00
N THR A 186 3.23 18.86 12.38
CA THR A 186 4.56 19.37 12.02
C THR A 186 5.64 18.36 12.46
N GLY A 187 6.45 17.88 11.51
CA GLY A 187 7.44 16.82 11.72
C GLY A 187 7.08 15.46 11.09
N PHE A 188 5.88 15.31 10.52
CA PHE A 188 5.51 14.21 9.62
C PHE A 188 5.80 14.54 8.14
N LEU A 189 6.16 15.79 7.84
CA LEU A 189 6.50 16.31 6.52
C LEU A 189 7.97 16.73 6.44
#